data_AF-A0A832C3E5-F1
#
_entry.id   AF-A0A832C3E5-F1
#
_cell.length_a   1.000
_cell.length_b   1.000
_cell.length_c   1.000
_cell.angle_alpha   90.00
_cell.angle_beta   90.00
_cell.angle_gamma   90.00
#
_symmetry.space_group_name_H-M   'P 1'
#
loop_
_entity.id
_entity.type
_entity.pdbx_description
1 polymer ?
#
loop_
_entity_poly.entity_id
_entity_poly.type
_entity_poly.pdbx_seq_one_letter_code
_entity_poly.pdbx_strand_id
1 'polypeptide(L)'
;MLWIVGALAAAWLVIWSQTRGTRPAAQEPHAFTRAEIASYRAALPKYLLGASVCLLLGGAHSLLVQLPAVRMWLEGAGEASYLLVEGVRQQLVVVGGVVMLSMGLTCYALPSLIGRPVRHHNLARLSFVLVLSGVLLTALMTATIGLLEGFYIHAGGTYAAARTWLGPWERFPLWLFVGARDAGYWTFALLVALTVYSGRNIIWPRHRRRLTLWLLLSAGALFLVGWHSILHALPGNPLLLPQADAATLLVSPAGYEHLHLGAGAWVPVALATFVYLLERRAERRTDWQRAYRVLGWLAAAAFLSFLLRLEENLSGSLPLAAALHTALAPWQWLVQGAGGLLFLAALAAYVACVVSLTRASRS
;
A
#
# COMPACT_ATOMS: atom_id res chain seq x y z
N MET A 1 -21.61 5.71 12.36
CA MET A 1 -20.38 5.51 11.57
C MET A 1 -20.01 6.71 10.68
N LEU A 2 -20.92 7.22 9.84
CA LEU A 2 -20.65 8.39 8.96
C LEU A 2 -20.14 9.64 9.70
N TRP A 3 -20.65 9.92 10.90
CA TRP A 3 -20.25 11.09 11.69
C TRP A 3 -18.79 11.08 12.16
N ILE A 4 -18.22 9.90 12.44
CA ILE A 4 -16.82 9.76 12.90
C ILE A 4 -15.87 9.85 11.71
N VAL A 5 -16.24 9.29 10.56
CA VAL A 5 -15.47 9.43 9.31
C VAL A 5 -15.53 10.88 8.81
N GLY A 6 -16.71 11.51 8.87
CA GLY A 6 -16.87 12.94 8.65
C GLY A 6 -16.02 13.76 9.61
N ALA A 7 -15.94 13.37 10.88
CA ALA A 7 -15.08 14.02 11.87
C ALA A 7 -13.58 13.81 11.60
N LEU A 8 -13.16 12.63 11.15
CA LEU A 8 -11.76 12.35 10.79
C LEU A 8 -11.36 13.04 9.48
N ALA A 9 -12.25 13.07 8.48
CA ALA A 9 -12.07 13.81 7.23
C ALA A 9 -12.08 15.34 7.47
N ALA A 10 -12.98 15.82 8.33
CA ALA A 10 -13.01 17.21 8.77
C ALA A 10 -11.76 17.56 9.59
N ALA A 11 -11.33 16.70 10.51
CA ALA A 11 -10.08 16.87 11.24
C ALA A 11 -8.88 16.88 10.29
N TRP A 12 -8.88 16.02 9.27
CA TRP A 12 -7.85 16.01 8.23
C TRP A 12 -7.87 17.30 7.40
N LEU A 13 -9.05 17.82 7.02
CA LEU A 13 -9.23 19.10 6.34
C LEU A 13 -8.81 20.29 7.21
N VAL A 14 -9.11 20.25 8.51
CA VAL A 14 -8.71 21.27 9.49
C VAL A 14 -7.20 21.24 9.71
N ILE A 15 -6.59 20.06 9.84
CA ILE A 15 -5.13 19.91 9.94
C ILE A 15 -4.49 20.39 8.62
N TRP A 16 -5.04 20.03 7.46
CA TRP A 16 -4.57 20.50 6.16
C TRP A 16 -4.65 22.03 6.05
N SER A 17 -5.78 22.65 6.43
CA SER A 17 -5.98 24.10 6.31
C SER A 17 -5.09 24.89 7.27
N GLN A 18 -4.96 24.44 8.52
CA GLN A 18 -4.09 25.08 9.50
C GLN A 18 -2.60 24.93 9.16
N THR A 19 -2.16 23.75 8.69
CA THR A 19 -0.75 23.54 8.30
C THR A 19 -0.36 24.25 7.00
N ARG A 20 -1.33 24.61 6.17
CA ARG A 20 -1.13 25.47 4.99
C ARG A 20 -0.83 26.92 5.38
N GLY A 21 -1.46 27.43 6.44
CA GLY A 21 -1.39 28.84 6.86
C GLY A 21 -0.13 29.24 7.65
N THR A 22 0.62 28.30 8.22
CA THR A 22 1.66 28.60 9.22
C THR A 22 3.04 28.99 8.68
N ARG A 23 3.22 29.23 7.38
CA ARG A 23 4.46 29.84 6.86
C ARG A 23 4.14 30.92 5.83
N PRO A 24 4.68 32.14 5.97
CA PRO A 24 4.62 33.12 4.90
C PRO A 24 5.19 32.48 3.63
N ALA A 25 4.55 32.71 2.50
CA ALA A 25 5.08 32.32 1.21
C ALA A 25 6.49 32.91 1.11
N ALA A 26 7.52 32.07 1.14
CA ALA A 26 8.89 32.52 1.02
C ALA A 26 8.99 33.33 -0.28
N GLN A 27 9.21 34.64 -0.13
CA GLN A 27 9.26 35.62 -1.21
C GLN A 27 10.55 35.52 -2.03
N GLU A 28 11.49 34.65 -1.64
CA GLU A 28 12.68 34.35 -2.42
C GLU A 28 12.90 32.84 -2.58
N PRO A 29 13.35 32.39 -3.76
CA PRO A 29 13.62 30.99 -4.01
C PRO A 29 14.79 30.49 -3.15
N HIS A 30 14.47 29.75 -2.10
CA HIS A 30 15.45 29.19 -1.17
C HIS A 30 16.02 27.85 -1.68
N ALA A 31 17.35 27.70 -1.63
CA ALA A 31 18.04 26.45 -1.94
C ALA A 31 18.50 25.77 -0.64
N PHE A 32 17.98 24.56 -0.37
CA PHE A 32 18.42 23.77 0.78
C PHE A 32 19.76 23.10 0.51
N THR A 33 20.58 22.97 1.55
CA THR A 33 21.85 22.24 1.47
C THR A 33 21.64 20.73 1.43
N ARG A 34 22.60 19.98 0.89
CA ARG A 34 22.56 18.50 0.90
C ARG A 34 22.52 17.94 2.33
N ALA A 35 23.16 18.60 3.29
CA ALA A 35 23.14 18.20 4.70
C ALA A 35 21.74 18.32 5.33
N GLU A 36 21.03 19.42 5.05
CA GLU A 36 19.65 19.61 5.50
C GLU A 36 18.70 18.57 4.89
N ILE A 37 18.86 18.26 3.61
CA ILE A 37 18.08 17.20 2.95
C ILE A 37 18.40 15.82 3.57
N ALA A 38 19.68 15.55 3.85
CA ALA A 38 20.14 14.30 4.43
C ALA A 38 19.68 14.09 5.87
N SER A 39 19.45 15.17 6.65
CA SER A 39 18.96 15.08 8.03
C SER A 39 17.67 14.26 8.16
N TYR A 40 16.82 14.28 7.12
CA TYR A 40 15.56 13.54 7.11
C TYR A 40 15.72 12.05 6.79
N ARG A 41 16.90 11.62 6.28
CA ARG A 41 17.21 10.20 6.09
C ARG A 41 17.26 9.44 7.42
N ALA A 42 17.44 10.14 8.55
CA ALA A 42 17.38 9.55 9.88
C ALA A 42 15.99 8.97 10.25
N ALA A 43 14.93 9.27 9.49
CA ALA A 43 13.62 8.64 9.66
C ALA A 43 13.52 7.24 9.02
N LEU A 44 14.32 6.95 7.98
CA LEU A 44 14.32 5.68 7.24
C LEU A 44 14.53 4.45 8.14
N PRO A 45 15.47 4.45 9.11
CA PRO A 45 15.69 3.30 9.99
C PRO A 45 14.44 2.88 10.76
N LYS A 46 13.56 3.81 11.15
CA LYS A 46 12.35 3.48 11.93
C LYS A 46 11.36 2.68 11.09
N TYR A 47 11.10 3.13 9.87
CA TYR A 47 10.24 2.41 8.93
C TYR A 47 10.84 1.06 8.53
N LEU A 48 12.16 1.01 8.31
CA LEU A 48 12.86 -0.23 7.96
C LEU A 48 12.82 -1.24 9.12
N LEU A 49 13.12 -0.81 10.35
CA LEU A 49 13.02 -1.67 11.53
C LEU A 49 11.59 -2.16 11.75
N GLY A 50 10.60 -1.27 11.65
CA GLY A 50 9.19 -1.65 11.75
C GLY A 50 8.81 -2.70 10.69
N ALA A 51 9.20 -2.47 9.43
CA ALA A 51 8.97 -3.40 8.35
C ALA A 51 9.67 -4.75 8.57
N SER A 52 10.93 -4.74 8.99
CA SER A 52 11.69 -5.95 9.28
C SER A 52 11.06 -6.77 10.41
N VAL A 53 10.64 -6.13 11.50
CA VAL A 53 9.95 -6.81 12.61
C VAL A 53 8.65 -7.44 12.12
N CYS A 54 7.83 -6.71 11.37
CA CYS A 54 6.58 -7.25 10.82
C CYS A 54 6.83 -8.42 9.85
N LEU A 55 7.85 -8.35 8.99
CA LEU A 55 8.23 -9.43 8.09
C LEU A 55 8.75 -10.65 8.84
N LEU A 56 9.54 -10.46 9.89
CA LEU A 56 10.03 -11.56 10.74
C LEU A 56 8.86 -12.26 11.43
N LEU A 57 7.93 -11.50 12.03
CA LEU A 57 6.73 -12.05 12.64
C LEU A 57 5.84 -12.75 11.62
N GLY A 58 5.62 -12.14 10.46
CA GLY A 58 4.83 -12.73 9.37
C GLY A 58 5.47 -13.98 8.77
N GLY A 59 6.78 -14.02 8.66
CA GLY A 59 7.55 -15.19 8.22
C GLY A 59 7.50 -16.33 9.25
N ALA A 60 7.71 -16.03 10.53
CA ALA A 60 7.57 -16.99 11.62
C ALA A 60 6.14 -17.57 11.66
N HIS A 61 5.12 -16.72 11.56
CA HIS A 61 3.72 -17.12 11.46
C HIS A 61 3.45 -18.04 10.26
N SER A 62 3.99 -17.67 9.09
CA SER A 62 3.83 -18.46 7.86
C SER A 62 4.49 -19.84 7.97
N LEU A 63 5.60 -19.97 8.69
CA LEU A 63 6.23 -21.26 8.99
C LEU A 63 5.41 -22.07 9.99
N LEU A 64 4.91 -21.43 11.06
CA LEU A 64 4.09 -22.08 12.08
C LEU A 64 2.82 -22.70 11.49
N VAL A 65 2.11 -21.94 10.64
CA VAL A 65 0.90 -22.39 9.95
C VAL A 65 1.15 -23.59 9.03
N GLN A 66 2.38 -23.79 8.55
CA GLN A 66 2.74 -24.92 7.69
C GLN A 66 3.09 -26.20 8.45
N LEU A 67 3.28 -26.15 9.78
CA LEU A 67 3.60 -27.34 10.57
C LEU A 67 2.45 -28.35 10.48
N PRO A 68 2.73 -29.67 10.34
CA PRO A 68 1.69 -30.67 10.13
C PRO A 68 0.58 -30.66 11.19
N ALA A 69 0.96 -30.56 12.47
CA ALA A 69 0.01 -30.48 13.59
C ALA A 69 -0.91 -29.25 13.50
N VAL A 70 -0.35 -28.10 13.10
CA VAL A 70 -1.09 -26.85 12.97
C VAL A 70 -2.01 -26.92 11.74
N ARG A 71 -1.53 -27.45 10.60
CA ARG A 71 -2.36 -27.64 9.40
C ARG A 71 -3.57 -28.54 9.68
N MET A 72 -3.38 -29.67 10.37
CA MET A 72 -4.49 -30.54 10.75
C MET A 72 -5.50 -29.82 11.64
N TRP A 73 -5.02 -29.02 12.61
CA TRP A 73 -5.91 -28.22 13.46
C TRP A 73 -6.68 -27.16 12.67
N LEU A 74 -6.00 -26.48 11.72
CA LEU A 74 -6.61 -25.47 10.85
C LEU A 74 -7.64 -26.06 9.90
N GLU A 75 -7.38 -27.24 9.34
CA GLU A 75 -8.33 -27.98 8.51
C GLU A 75 -9.61 -28.30 9.30
N GLY A 76 -9.49 -28.72 10.56
CA GLY A 76 -10.64 -28.92 11.44
C GLY A 76 -11.36 -27.63 11.86
N ALA A 77 -10.68 -26.47 11.83
CA ALA A 77 -11.27 -25.17 12.11
C ALA A 77 -12.06 -24.59 10.91
N GLY A 78 -11.99 -25.19 9.72
CA GLY A 78 -12.76 -24.78 8.55
C GLY A 78 -12.52 -23.31 8.15
N GLU A 79 -13.60 -22.55 7.95
CA GLU A 79 -13.55 -21.14 7.51
C GLU A 79 -12.77 -20.21 8.46
N ALA A 80 -12.78 -20.48 9.77
CA ALA A 80 -12.06 -19.67 10.76
C ALA A 80 -10.54 -19.67 10.54
N SER A 81 -10.01 -20.72 9.90
CA SER A 81 -8.59 -20.82 9.55
C SER A 81 -8.15 -19.69 8.59
N TYR A 82 -9.07 -19.13 7.79
CA TYR A 82 -8.74 -18.05 6.85
C TYR A 82 -8.23 -16.80 7.57
N LEU A 83 -8.83 -16.43 8.70
CA LEU A 83 -8.38 -15.29 9.51
C LEU A 83 -6.97 -15.52 10.03
N LEU A 84 -6.69 -16.73 10.51
CA LEU A 84 -5.39 -17.10 11.03
C LEU A 84 -4.32 -17.14 9.96
N VAL A 85 -4.60 -17.71 8.80
CA VAL A 85 -3.60 -17.85 7.73
C VAL A 85 -3.47 -16.56 6.96
N GLU A 86 -4.54 -16.15 6.29
CA GLU A 86 -4.50 -15.09 5.30
C GLU A 86 -4.64 -13.71 5.95
N GLY A 87 -5.57 -13.57 6.91
CA GLY A 87 -5.79 -12.30 7.62
C GLY A 87 -4.54 -11.80 8.34
N VAL A 88 -3.86 -12.66 9.10
CA VAL A 88 -2.61 -12.32 9.79
C VAL A 88 -1.48 -12.05 8.80
N ARG A 89 -1.33 -12.88 7.75
CA ARG A 89 -0.31 -12.70 6.71
C ARG A 89 -0.46 -11.36 6.00
N GLN A 90 -1.69 -10.98 5.66
CA GLN A 90 -1.97 -9.70 5.02
C GLN A 90 -1.52 -8.53 5.90
N GLN A 91 -1.83 -8.55 7.21
CA GLN A 91 -1.39 -7.47 8.10
C GLN A 91 0.12 -7.45 8.31
N LEU A 92 0.77 -8.58 8.59
CA LEU A 92 2.20 -8.58 8.93
C LEU A 92 3.10 -8.44 7.70
N VAL A 93 2.84 -9.19 6.63
CA VAL A 93 3.74 -9.25 5.47
C VAL A 93 3.45 -8.11 4.50
N VAL A 94 2.20 -7.96 4.08
CA VAL A 94 1.83 -6.99 3.04
C VAL A 94 1.82 -5.58 3.63
N VAL A 95 1.04 -5.38 4.68
CA VAL A 95 0.82 -4.05 5.25
C VAL A 95 2.02 -3.63 6.12
N GLY A 96 2.36 -4.47 7.10
CA GLY A 96 3.45 -4.23 8.05
C GLY A 96 4.83 -4.27 7.43
N GLY A 97 5.06 -5.14 6.44
CA GLY A 97 6.33 -5.26 5.75
C GLY A 97 6.42 -4.36 4.52
N VAL A 98 5.68 -4.72 3.47
CA VAL A 98 5.82 -4.13 2.13
C VAL A 98 5.38 -2.66 2.09
N VAL A 99 4.20 -2.32 2.63
CA VAL A 99 3.71 -0.93 2.64
C VAL A 99 4.51 -0.06 3.61
N MET A 100 4.82 -0.54 4.81
CA MET A 100 5.65 0.23 5.75
C MET A 100 7.03 0.55 5.15
N LEU A 101 7.65 -0.41 4.46
CA LEU A 101 8.91 -0.19 3.76
C LEU A 101 8.76 0.85 2.64
N SER A 102 7.68 0.78 1.85
CA SER A 102 7.43 1.73 0.77
C SER A 102 7.21 3.16 1.30
N MET A 103 6.54 3.32 2.43
CA MET A 103 6.41 4.60 3.14
C MET A 103 7.76 5.14 3.57
N GLY A 104 8.62 4.30 4.16
CA GLY A 104 9.99 4.66 4.54
C GLY A 104 10.85 5.08 3.35
N LEU A 105 10.81 4.30 2.26
CA LEU A 105 11.53 4.59 1.02
C LEU A 105 11.02 5.86 0.32
N THR A 106 9.73 6.16 0.44
CA THR A 106 9.18 7.45 -0.01
C THR A 106 9.76 8.60 0.80
N CYS A 107 9.80 8.49 2.13
CA CYS A 107 10.41 9.49 3.00
C CYS A 107 11.93 9.67 2.73
N TYR A 108 12.60 8.64 2.22
CA TYR A 108 13.98 8.72 1.75
C TYR A 108 14.12 9.40 0.38
N ALA A 109 13.31 9.00 -0.61
CA ALA A 109 13.44 9.43 -1.99
C ALA A 109 12.87 10.84 -2.24
N LEU A 110 11.79 11.19 -1.55
CA LEU A 110 11.04 12.42 -1.77
C LEU A 110 11.90 13.70 -1.54
N PRO A 111 12.68 13.82 -0.45
CA PRO A 111 13.54 14.98 -0.21
C PRO A 111 14.55 15.21 -1.33
N SER A 112 15.17 14.13 -1.80
CA SER A 112 16.17 14.14 -2.85
C SER A 112 15.63 14.56 -4.22
N LEU A 113 14.37 14.20 -4.51
CA LEU A 113 13.70 14.54 -5.77
C LEU A 113 13.22 15.99 -5.81
N ILE A 114 12.81 16.55 -4.66
CA ILE A 114 12.27 17.91 -4.57
C ILE A 114 13.36 18.95 -4.24
N GLY A 115 14.42 18.54 -3.56
CA GLY A 115 15.47 19.45 -3.08
C GLY A 115 15.13 20.13 -1.76
N ARG A 116 14.37 19.46 -0.89
CA ARG A 116 14.02 19.98 0.45
C ARG A 116 13.87 18.86 1.46
N PRO A 117 14.08 19.13 2.76
CA PRO A 117 13.61 18.23 3.80
C PRO A 117 12.08 18.10 3.77
N VAL A 118 11.59 16.95 4.22
CA VAL A 118 10.16 16.71 4.41
C VAL A 118 9.60 17.75 5.39
N ARG A 119 8.40 18.26 5.10
CA ARG A 119 7.88 19.47 5.75
C ARG A 119 7.66 19.32 7.26
N HIS A 120 7.14 18.18 7.71
CA HIS A 120 6.67 17.98 9.09
C HIS A 120 7.10 16.63 9.67
N HIS A 121 8.07 16.65 10.60
CA HIS A 121 8.52 15.48 11.36
C HIS A 121 7.41 14.83 12.19
N ASN A 122 6.52 15.64 12.76
CA ASN A 122 5.44 15.14 13.62
C ASN A 122 4.40 14.32 12.83
N LEU A 123 4.04 14.75 11.61
CA LEU A 123 3.13 14.00 10.74
C LEU A 123 3.74 12.66 10.32
N ALA A 124 5.04 12.63 10.01
CA ALA A 124 5.74 11.38 9.71
C ALA A 124 5.75 10.43 10.92
N ARG A 125 6.06 10.94 12.12
CA ARG A 125 6.04 10.15 13.36
C ARG A 125 4.64 9.63 13.68
N LEU A 126 3.63 10.48 13.59
CA LEU A 126 2.24 10.12 13.85
C LEU A 126 1.79 9.02 12.88
N SER A 127 2.04 9.21 11.58
CA SER A 127 1.75 8.22 10.56
C SER A 127 2.41 6.87 10.86
N PHE A 128 3.72 6.87 11.15
CA PHE A 128 4.45 5.65 11.50
C PHE A 128 3.84 4.92 12.70
N VAL A 129 3.56 5.63 13.80
CA VAL A 129 3.00 5.03 15.01
C VAL A 129 1.60 4.48 14.75
N LEU A 130 0.75 5.23 14.04
CA LEU A 130 -0.60 4.81 13.70
C LEU A 130 -0.61 3.56 12.82
N VAL A 131 0.21 3.53 11.76
CA VAL A 131 0.30 2.34 10.89
C VAL A 131 0.88 1.16 11.65
N LEU A 132 1.97 1.32 12.40
CA LEU A 132 2.63 0.21 13.09
C LEU A 132 1.73 -0.39 14.18
N SER A 133 1.15 0.46 15.04
CA SER A 133 0.24 0.00 16.10
C SER A 133 -1.03 -0.61 15.50
N GLY A 134 -1.63 0.04 14.49
CA GLY A 134 -2.80 -0.47 13.79
C GLY A 134 -2.55 -1.84 13.15
N VAL A 135 -1.40 -2.04 12.49
CA VAL A 135 -1.00 -3.33 11.91
C VAL A 135 -0.88 -4.41 12.97
N LEU A 136 -0.09 -4.17 14.03
CA LEU A 136 0.20 -5.18 15.04
C LEU A 136 -1.06 -5.55 15.83
N LEU A 137 -1.88 -4.56 16.18
CA LEU A 137 -3.13 -4.78 16.91
C LEU A 137 -4.18 -5.45 16.02
N THR A 138 -4.26 -5.10 14.73
CA THR A 138 -5.14 -5.81 13.79
C THR A 138 -4.69 -7.26 13.62
N ALA A 139 -3.40 -7.52 13.40
CA ALA A 139 -2.87 -8.88 13.28
C ALA A 139 -3.17 -9.73 14.54
N LEU A 140 -2.92 -9.17 15.73
CA LEU A 140 -3.19 -9.84 17.00
C LEU A 140 -4.69 -10.12 17.18
N MET A 141 -5.54 -9.13 16.89
CA MET A 141 -6.98 -9.30 17.04
C MET A 141 -7.54 -10.31 16.03
N THR A 142 -7.11 -10.25 14.77
CA THR A 142 -7.49 -11.21 13.74
C THR A 142 -7.07 -12.63 14.12
N ALA A 143 -5.87 -12.81 14.66
CA ALA A 143 -5.43 -14.11 15.17
C ALA A 143 -6.27 -14.57 16.36
N THR A 144 -6.58 -13.68 17.29
CA THR A 144 -7.39 -14.01 18.48
C THR A 144 -8.79 -14.44 18.09
N ILE A 145 -9.44 -13.71 17.18
CA ILE A 145 -10.78 -14.04 16.66
C ILE A 145 -10.74 -15.39 15.95
N GLY A 146 -9.81 -15.60 15.02
CA GLY A 146 -9.70 -16.86 14.29
C GLY A 146 -9.42 -18.06 15.20
N LEU A 147 -8.66 -17.88 16.29
CA LEU A 147 -8.47 -18.91 17.31
C LEU A 147 -9.77 -19.21 18.07
N LEU A 148 -10.47 -18.17 18.53
CA LEU A 148 -11.72 -18.34 19.28
C LEU A 148 -12.81 -19.01 18.43
N GLU A 149 -12.96 -18.61 17.17
CA GLU A 149 -13.87 -19.25 16.22
C GLU A 149 -13.45 -20.69 15.94
N GLY A 150 -12.15 -20.93 15.74
CA GLY A 150 -11.62 -22.27 15.54
C GLY A 150 -11.89 -23.20 16.73
N PHE A 151 -11.64 -22.74 17.97
CA PHE A 151 -11.96 -23.53 19.18
C PHE A 151 -13.45 -23.82 19.31
N TYR A 152 -14.32 -22.86 18.96
CA TYR A 152 -15.76 -23.07 18.97
C TYR A 152 -16.21 -24.13 17.95
N ILE A 153 -15.61 -24.13 16.76
CA ILE A 153 -15.87 -25.14 15.72
C ILE A 153 -15.38 -26.52 16.16
N HIS A 154 -14.18 -26.61 16.73
CA HIS A 154 -13.65 -27.86 17.29
C HIS A 154 -14.50 -28.42 18.43
N ALA A 155 -15.25 -27.57 19.15
CA ALA A 155 -16.22 -27.97 20.16
C ALA A 155 -17.56 -28.48 19.57
N GLY A 156 -17.68 -28.58 18.25
CA GLY A 156 -18.89 -29.06 17.55
C GLY A 156 -19.84 -27.94 17.10
N GLY A 157 -19.44 -26.67 17.25
CA GLY A 157 -20.21 -25.52 16.79
C GLY A 157 -20.08 -25.27 15.28
N THR A 158 -21.01 -24.48 14.73
CA THR A 158 -20.89 -23.98 13.35
C THR A 158 -20.20 -22.62 13.31
N TYR A 159 -19.58 -22.28 12.18
CA TYR A 159 -18.92 -20.99 11.99
C TYR A 159 -19.89 -19.80 12.15
N ALA A 160 -21.11 -19.90 11.60
CA ALA A 160 -22.12 -18.87 11.77
C ALA A 160 -22.50 -18.67 13.25
N ALA A 161 -22.61 -19.76 14.02
CA ALA A 161 -22.88 -19.68 15.45
C ALA A 161 -21.71 -19.05 16.23
N ALA A 162 -20.46 -19.35 15.87
CA ALA A 162 -19.28 -18.74 16.47
C ALA A 162 -19.27 -17.21 16.30
N ARG A 163 -19.62 -16.72 15.11
CA ARG A 163 -19.73 -15.27 14.84
C ARG A 163 -20.85 -14.61 15.61
N THR A 164 -22.00 -15.27 15.75
CA THR A 164 -23.08 -14.76 16.62
C THR A 164 -22.70 -14.76 18.09
N TRP A 165 -21.90 -15.74 18.53
CA TRP A 165 -21.41 -15.85 19.90
C TRP A 165 -20.40 -14.74 20.25
N LEU A 166 -19.45 -14.45 19.36
CA LEU A 166 -18.53 -13.32 19.52
C LEU A 166 -19.25 -11.97 19.39
N GLY A 167 -20.30 -11.92 18.58
CA GLY A 167 -21.15 -10.74 18.44
C GLY A 167 -20.35 -9.49 18.08
N PRO A 168 -20.56 -8.35 18.76
CA PRO A 168 -19.84 -7.11 18.46
C PRO A 168 -18.32 -7.18 18.68
N TRP A 169 -17.84 -8.11 19.51
CA TRP A 169 -16.42 -8.25 19.84
C TRP A 169 -15.57 -8.74 18.67
N GLU A 170 -16.17 -9.41 17.68
CA GLU A 170 -15.50 -9.74 16.42
C GLU A 170 -15.15 -8.45 15.64
N ARG A 171 -16.08 -7.49 15.59
CA ARG A 171 -16.03 -6.38 14.61
C ARG A 171 -15.46 -5.09 15.17
N PHE A 172 -15.79 -4.75 16.42
CA PHE A 172 -15.45 -3.46 16.98
C PHE A 172 -13.93 -3.24 17.14
N PRO A 173 -13.16 -4.18 17.72
CA PRO A 173 -11.72 -3.99 17.88
C PRO A 173 -10.99 -3.99 16.53
N LEU A 174 -11.39 -4.87 15.60
CA LEU A 174 -10.86 -4.88 14.23
C LEU A 174 -11.09 -3.54 13.55
N TRP A 175 -12.31 -3.00 13.63
CA TRP A 175 -12.63 -1.69 13.06
C TRP A 175 -11.76 -0.57 13.66
N LEU A 176 -11.56 -0.58 14.98
CA LEU A 176 -10.74 0.43 15.66
C LEU A 176 -9.28 0.38 15.19
N PHE A 177 -8.68 -0.81 15.12
CA PHE A 177 -7.26 -0.97 14.77
C PHE A 177 -7.00 -0.78 13.27
N VAL A 178 -7.92 -1.23 12.41
CA VAL A 178 -7.92 -0.91 10.98
C VAL A 178 -8.07 0.59 10.77
N GLY A 179 -8.99 1.24 11.51
CA GLY A 179 -9.17 2.69 11.45
C GLY A 179 -7.92 3.47 11.88
N ALA A 180 -7.22 3.02 12.93
CA ALA A 180 -5.95 3.61 13.35
C ALA A 180 -4.89 3.50 12.23
N ARG A 181 -4.75 2.32 11.63
CA ARG A 181 -3.85 2.10 10.48
C ARG A 181 -4.19 3.04 9.31
N ASP A 182 -5.46 3.12 8.95
CA ASP A 182 -5.93 3.88 7.79
C ASP A 182 -5.78 5.39 8.00
N ALA A 183 -5.99 5.89 9.23
CA ALA A 183 -5.63 7.25 9.61
C ALA A 183 -4.11 7.52 9.47
N GLY A 184 -3.28 6.49 9.73
CA GLY A 184 -1.85 6.49 9.44
C GLY A 184 -1.54 6.69 7.95
N TYR A 185 -2.34 6.14 7.04
CA TYR A 185 -2.20 6.37 5.60
C TYR A 185 -2.62 7.76 5.17
N TRP A 186 -3.69 8.32 5.72
CA TRP A 186 -4.10 9.68 5.36
C TRP A 186 -3.12 10.73 5.85
N THR A 187 -2.56 10.53 7.05
CA THR A 187 -1.50 11.40 7.58
C THR A 187 -0.22 11.30 6.75
N PHE A 188 0.13 10.11 6.25
CA PHE A 188 1.23 9.93 5.29
C PHE A 188 0.96 10.63 3.95
N ALA A 189 -0.22 10.45 3.39
CA ALA A 189 -0.58 11.06 2.11
C ALA A 189 -0.57 12.59 2.20
N LEU A 190 -1.09 13.13 3.30
CA LEU A 190 -0.99 14.54 3.67
C LEU A 190 0.46 15.02 3.72
N LEU A 191 1.34 14.29 4.41
CA LEU A 191 2.76 14.61 4.50
C LEU A 191 3.42 14.70 3.11
N VAL A 192 3.18 13.71 2.25
CA VAL A 192 3.72 13.67 0.89
C VAL A 192 3.19 14.84 0.06
N ALA A 193 1.88 15.06 0.06
CA ALA A 193 1.24 16.14 -0.69
C ALA A 193 1.71 17.52 -0.24
N LEU A 194 1.80 17.78 1.07
CA LEU A 194 2.33 19.04 1.61
C LEU A 194 3.81 19.24 1.27
N THR A 195 4.61 18.17 1.28
CA THR A 195 6.03 18.23 0.92
C THR A 195 6.21 18.52 -0.57
N VAL A 196 5.43 17.89 -1.45
CA VAL A 196 5.41 18.18 -2.90
C VAL A 196 4.93 19.60 -3.18
N TYR A 197 3.82 20.01 -2.57
CA TYR A 197 3.25 21.35 -2.75
C TYR A 197 4.24 22.45 -2.37
N SER A 198 4.89 22.29 -1.22
CA SER A 198 5.88 23.25 -0.73
C SER A 198 7.22 23.18 -1.49
N GLY A 199 7.40 22.15 -2.32
CA GLY A 199 8.53 22.04 -3.25
C GLY A 199 8.43 22.91 -4.50
N ARG A 200 7.26 23.49 -4.80
CA ARG A 200 7.01 24.21 -6.07
C ARG A 200 7.95 25.40 -6.29
N ASN A 201 8.31 26.11 -5.22
CA ASN A 201 9.08 27.37 -5.24
C ASN A 201 10.59 27.21 -5.03
N ILE A 202 11.12 25.98 -5.08
CA ILE A 202 12.54 25.68 -4.82
C ILE A 202 13.34 25.70 -6.13
N ILE A 203 14.55 26.22 -6.14
CA ILE A 203 15.47 26.09 -7.28
C ILE A 203 16.04 24.67 -7.27
N TRP A 204 15.41 23.75 -8.00
CA TRP A 204 15.86 22.35 -8.12
C TRP A 204 15.69 21.83 -9.55
N PRO A 205 16.49 20.85 -10.02
CA PRO A 205 16.44 20.38 -11.39
C PRO A 205 15.06 19.84 -11.80
N ARG A 206 14.44 20.46 -12.80
CA ARG A 206 13.07 20.12 -13.27
C ARG A 206 12.89 18.66 -13.68
N HIS A 207 13.95 17.99 -14.13
CA HIS A 207 13.87 16.59 -14.58
C HIS A 207 13.62 15.60 -13.43
N ARG A 208 14.00 15.94 -12.18
CA ARG A 208 13.74 15.10 -10.98
C ARG A 208 12.29 15.22 -10.50
N ARG A 209 11.71 16.42 -10.63
CA ARG A 209 10.33 16.71 -10.20
C ARG A 209 9.29 15.84 -10.90
N ARG A 210 9.53 15.34 -12.11
CA ARG A 210 8.58 14.44 -12.78
C ARG A 210 8.41 13.12 -12.01
N LEU A 211 9.45 12.65 -11.32
CA LEU A 211 9.38 11.42 -10.55
C LEU A 211 8.61 11.58 -9.23
N THR A 212 8.46 12.80 -8.71
CA THR A 212 7.68 13.04 -7.49
C THR A 212 6.20 12.78 -7.71
N LEU A 213 5.72 12.85 -8.96
CA LEU A 213 4.36 12.49 -9.32
C LEU A 213 4.07 11.02 -9.00
N TRP A 214 5.04 10.12 -9.22
CA TRP A 214 4.88 8.71 -8.88
C TRP A 214 4.74 8.50 -7.37
N LEU A 215 5.52 9.19 -6.54
CA LEU A 215 5.35 9.16 -5.08
C LEU A 215 4.02 9.77 -4.62
N LEU A 216 3.56 10.82 -5.30
CA LEU A 216 2.26 11.42 -5.03
C LEU A 216 1.12 10.45 -5.39
N LEU A 217 1.23 9.75 -6.53
CA LEU A 217 0.27 8.74 -6.95
C LEU A 217 0.25 7.56 -5.98
N SER A 218 1.40 7.07 -5.53
CA SER A 218 1.49 6.03 -4.50
C SER A 218 0.88 6.45 -3.17
N ALA A 219 1.14 7.69 -2.74
CA ALA A 219 0.51 8.27 -1.56
C ALA A 219 -1.01 8.41 -1.72
N GLY A 220 -1.48 8.78 -2.92
CA GLY A 220 -2.90 8.81 -3.26
C GLY A 220 -3.53 7.41 -3.24
N ALA A 221 -2.83 6.39 -3.71
CA ALA A 221 -3.30 5.00 -3.64
C ALA A 221 -3.47 4.54 -2.18
N LEU A 222 -2.50 4.81 -1.30
CA LEU A 222 -2.61 4.52 0.14
C LEU A 222 -3.73 5.33 0.81
N PHE A 223 -3.99 6.55 0.35
CA PHE A 223 -5.12 7.34 0.84
C PHE A 223 -6.46 6.67 0.47
N LEU A 224 -6.62 6.25 -0.78
CA LEU A 224 -7.83 5.58 -1.28
C LEU A 224 -8.07 4.23 -0.60
N VAL A 225 -6.99 3.51 -0.28
CA VAL A 225 -7.02 2.29 0.53
C VAL A 225 -7.75 2.49 1.85
N GLY A 226 -7.46 3.58 2.58
CA GLY A 226 -8.14 3.85 3.85
C GLY A 226 -9.63 4.13 3.68
N TRP A 227 -10.02 4.72 2.55
CA TRP A 227 -11.43 4.93 2.19
C TRP A 227 -12.12 3.60 1.86
N HIS A 228 -11.42 2.70 1.17
CA HIS A 228 -11.95 1.39 0.82
C HIS A 228 -12.39 0.59 2.05
N SER A 229 -11.56 0.52 3.10
CA SER A 229 -11.93 -0.18 4.35
C SER A 229 -13.22 0.35 4.96
N ILE A 230 -13.43 1.67 4.90
CA ILE A 230 -14.62 2.33 5.45
C ILE A 230 -15.85 2.03 4.61
N LEU A 231 -15.73 2.10 3.29
CA LEU A 231 -16.84 1.82 2.38
C LEU A 231 -17.34 0.38 2.56
N HIS A 232 -16.43 -0.58 2.79
CA HIS A 232 -16.82 -1.96 3.14
C HIS A 232 -17.48 -2.11 4.50
N ALA A 233 -17.13 -1.27 5.47
CA ALA A 233 -17.65 -1.39 6.83
C ALA A 233 -19.06 -0.78 7.03
N LEU A 234 -19.64 -0.10 6.01
CA LEU A 234 -20.94 0.58 6.13
C LEU A 234 -22.12 -0.40 6.04
N PRO A 235 -23.00 -0.48 7.06
CA PRO A 235 -24.21 -1.32 6.99
C PRO A 235 -25.20 -0.77 5.96
N GLY A 236 -25.74 -1.64 5.10
CA GLY A 236 -26.71 -1.28 4.07
C GLY A 236 -26.11 -0.64 2.82
N ASN A 237 -24.78 -0.69 2.64
CA ASN A 237 -24.16 -0.26 1.41
C ASN A 237 -24.64 -1.15 0.24
N PRO A 238 -25.11 -0.63 -0.91
CA PRO A 238 -25.43 -1.46 -2.08
C PRO A 238 -24.24 -2.32 -2.56
N LEU A 239 -23.03 -1.97 -2.12
CA LEU A 239 -21.80 -2.78 -2.22
C LEU A 239 -21.82 -4.11 -1.42
N LEU A 240 -22.73 -4.27 -0.45
CA LEU A 240 -22.97 -5.49 0.35
C LEU A 240 -24.16 -6.33 -0.16
N LEU A 241 -24.96 -5.80 -1.10
CA LEU A 241 -26.07 -6.54 -1.68
C LEU A 241 -25.54 -7.48 -2.78
N PRO A 242 -26.08 -8.71 -2.92
CA PRO A 242 -25.68 -9.67 -3.96
C PRO A 242 -25.94 -9.22 -5.41
N GLN A 243 -26.41 -7.99 -5.62
CA GLN A 243 -26.63 -7.44 -6.95
C GLN A 243 -25.32 -6.80 -7.42
N ALA A 244 -24.57 -7.61 -8.16
CA ALA A 244 -23.25 -7.30 -8.65
C ALA A 244 -23.29 -6.21 -9.73
N ASP A 245 -23.32 -4.95 -9.30
CA ASP A 245 -23.17 -3.81 -10.21
C ASP A 245 -21.68 -3.53 -10.46
N ALA A 246 -21.28 -3.14 -11.67
CA ALA A 246 -19.87 -3.08 -12.10
C ALA A 246 -18.95 -2.25 -11.18
N ALA A 247 -19.53 -1.22 -10.55
CA ALA A 247 -18.83 -0.34 -9.60
C ALA A 247 -18.47 -1.05 -8.28
N THR A 248 -19.18 -2.11 -7.92
CA THR A 248 -18.99 -2.84 -6.66
C THR A 248 -17.74 -3.73 -6.65
N LEU A 249 -17.34 -4.23 -7.82
CA LEU A 249 -16.18 -5.10 -7.98
C LEU A 249 -14.84 -4.35 -8.10
N LEU A 250 -14.83 -3.07 -8.49
CA LEU A 250 -13.64 -2.21 -8.37
C LEU A 250 -13.30 -1.93 -6.90
N VAL A 251 -14.31 -2.01 -6.03
CA VAL A 251 -14.20 -1.95 -4.57
C VAL A 251 -14.11 -3.38 -4.01
N SER A 252 -13.77 -4.42 -4.78
CA SER A 252 -13.56 -5.76 -4.24
C SER A 252 -12.24 -5.91 -3.47
N PRO A 253 -12.05 -6.97 -2.67
CA PRO A 253 -10.76 -7.32 -2.06
C PRO A 253 -9.59 -7.40 -3.06
N ALA A 254 -9.86 -7.75 -4.32
CA ALA A 254 -8.84 -7.78 -5.38
C ALA A 254 -8.35 -6.36 -5.75
N GLY A 255 -9.25 -5.37 -5.80
CA GLY A 255 -8.89 -3.96 -5.99
C GLY A 255 -8.13 -3.37 -4.79
N TYR A 256 -8.49 -3.81 -3.59
CA TYR A 256 -7.80 -3.46 -2.35
C TYR A 256 -6.33 -3.89 -2.34
N GLU A 257 -6.06 -5.16 -2.65
CA GLU A 257 -4.71 -5.70 -2.72
C GLU A 257 -3.86 -5.01 -3.79
N HIS A 258 -4.45 -4.67 -4.94
CA HIS A 258 -3.74 -3.99 -6.01
C HIS A 258 -3.40 -2.53 -5.71
N LEU A 259 -4.28 -1.79 -5.03
CA LEU A 259 -3.98 -0.45 -4.56
C LEU A 259 -2.87 -0.47 -3.50
N HIS A 260 -2.92 -1.44 -2.57
CA HIS A 260 -1.91 -1.65 -1.54
C HIS A 260 -0.53 -2.01 -2.12
N LEU A 261 -0.48 -3.09 -2.90
CA LEU A 261 0.77 -3.67 -3.38
C LEU A 261 1.27 -2.94 -4.62
N GLY A 262 0.45 -2.85 -5.66
CA GLY A 262 0.82 -2.31 -6.97
C GLY A 262 1.21 -0.83 -6.91
N ALA A 263 0.22 0.04 -6.72
CA ALA A 263 0.43 1.48 -6.73
C ALA A 263 1.07 2.00 -5.43
N GLY A 264 0.68 1.47 -4.27
CA GLY A 264 1.12 1.91 -2.95
C GLY A 264 2.52 1.44 -2.54
N ALA A 265 3.04 0.32 -3.08
CA ALA A 265 4.29 -0.27 -2.59
C ALA A 265 5.39 -0.53 -3.61
N TRP A 266 5.11 -1.12 -4.78
CA TRP A 266 6.16 -1.43 -5.76
C TRP A 266 6.77 -0.17 -6.40
N VAL A 267 5.95 0.82 -6.71
CA VAL A 267 6.40 2.08 -7.36
C VAL A 267 7.40 2.84 -6.48
N PRO A 268 7.15 3.08 -5.17
CA PRO A 268 8.13 3.72 -4.29
C PRO A 268 9.43 2.92 -4.14
N VAL A 269 9.36 1.59 -4.05
CA VAL A 269 10.55 0.73 -3.96
C VAL A 269 11.41 0.89 -5.21
N ALA A 270 10.80 0.72 -6.39
CA ALA A 270 11.50 0.83 -7.66
C ALA A 270 12.12 2.21 -7.87
N LEU A 271 11.40 3.26 -7.48
CA LEU A 271 11.87 4.64 -7.56
C LEU A 271 13.00 4.94 -6.58
N ALA A 272 12.92 4.47 -5.33
CA ALA A 272 13.96 4.69 -4.34
C ALA A 272 15.29 4.04 -4.76
N THR A 273 15.25 2.88 -5.41
CA THR A 273 16.44 2.26 -6.02
C THR A 273 17.06 3.17 -7.09
N PHE A 274 16.25 3.75 -7.98
CA PHE A 274 16.77 4.69 -8.98
C PHE A 274 17.37 5.94 -8.32
N VAL A 275 16.71 6.52 -7.32
CA VAL A 275 17.24 7.68 -6.59
C VAL A 275 18.58 7.35 -5.94
N TYR A 276 18.67 6.21 -5.25
CA TYR A 276 19.91 5.76 -4.61
C TYR A 276 21.07 5.59 -5.59
N LEU A 277 20.83 4.98 -6.76
CA LEU A 277 21.88 4.77 -7.77
C LEU A 277 22.28 6.06 -8.48
N LEU A 278 21.30 6.90 -8.82
CA LEU A 278 21.55 8.13 -9.58
C LEU A 278 22.21 9.22 -8.73
N GLU A 279 22.00 9.25 -7.42
CA GLU A 279 22.70 10.16 -6.52
C GLU A 279 24.19 9.87 -6.36
N ARG A 280 24.60 8.61 -6.56
CA ARG A 280 26.01 8.19 -6.46
C ARG A 280 26.81 8.48 -7.74
N ARG A 281 26.16 8.95 -8.79
CA ARG A 281 26.78 9.22 -10.10
C ARG A 281 26.83 10.73 -10.38
N ALA A 282 27.76 11.15 -11.24
CA ALA A 282 27.68 12.46 -11.89
C ALA A 282 26.33 12.59 -12.64
N GLU A 283 25.56 13.62 -12.28
CA GLU A 283 24.15 13.74 -12.65
C GLU A 283 23.96 13.94 -14.16
N ARG A 284 23.43 12.93 -14.87
CA ARG A 284 23.05 13.06 -16.28
C ARG A 284 21.54 13.10 -16.44
N ARG A 285 21.02 14.13 -17.12
CA ARG A 285 19.59 14.30 -17.41
C ARG A 285 18.97 13.09 -18.13
N THR A 286 19.73 12.43 -19.00
CA THR A 286 19.30 11.26 -19.78
C THR A 286 18.96 10.06 -18.90
N ASP A 287 19.69 9.85 -17.81
CA ASP A 287 19.52 8.71 -16.93
C ASP A 287 18.20 8.83 -16.14
N TRP A 288 17.88 10.03 -15.67
CA TRP A 288 16.60 10.34 -15.02
C TRP A 288 15.40 10.14 -15.95
N GLN A 289 15.52 10.51 -17.23
CA GLN A 289 14.48 10.28 -18.23
C GLN A 289 14.30 8.79 -18.55
N ARG A 290 15.39 8.02 -18.57
CA ARG A 290 15.35 6.56 -18.73
C ARG A 290 14.66 5.92 -17.54
N ALA A 291 15.04 6.29 -16.31
CA ALA A 291 14.39 5.82 -15.08
C ALA A 291 12.88 6.12 -15.08
N TYR A 292 12.47 7.34 -15.46
CA TYR A 292 11.05 7.70 -15.56
C TYR A 292 10.28 6.80 -16.55
N ARG A 293 10.84 6.54 -17.74
CA ARG A 293 10.20 5.68 -18.75
C ARG A 293 10.09 4.24 -18.27
N VAL A 294 11.17 3.69 -17.71
CA VAL A 294 11.19 2.31 -17.19
C VAL A 294 10.20 2.14 -16.05
N LEU A 295 10.13 3.09 -15.13
CA LEU A 295 9.14 3.09 -14.04
C LEU A 295 7.71 3.17 -14.59
N GLY A 296 7.47 4.00 -15.60
CA GLY A 296 6.18 4.11 -16.27
C GLY A 296 5.75 2.81 -16.95
N TRP A 297 6.65 2.14 -17.65
CA TRP A 297 6.38 0.83 -18.27
C TRP A 297 6.10 -0.24 -17.22
N LEU A 298 6.87 -0.27 -16.12
CA LEU A 298 6.65 -1.21 -15.04
C LEU A 298 5.27 -1.01 -14.39
N ALA A 299 4.90 0.23 -14.09
CA ALA A 299 3.60 0.58 -13.52
C ALA A 299 2.45 0.25 -14.48
N ALA A 300 2.59 0.56 -15.77
CA ALA A 300 1.60 0.25 -16.79
C ALA A 300 1.41 -1.26 -16.97
N ALA A 301 2.50 -2.03 -17.02
CA ALA A 301 2.43 -3.48 -17.14
C ALA A 301 1.78 -4.14 -15.90
N ALA A 302 2.09 -3.64 -14.71
CA ALA A 302 1.44 -4.09 -13.46
C ALA A 302 -0.07 -3.79 -13.48
N PHE A 303 -0.44 -2.56 -13.85
CA PHE A 303 -1.85 -2.14 -13.93
C PHE A 303 -2.62 -2.90 -15.01
N LEU A 304 -2.00 -3.17 -16.17
CA LEU A 304 -2.64 -3.94 -17.23
C LEU A 304 -2.83 -5.40 -16.82
N SER A 305 -1.84 -5.99 -16.15
CA SER A 305 -1.96 -7.36 -15.59
C SER A 305 -3.09 -7.45 -14.56
N PHE A 306 -3.31 -6.40 -13.77
CA PHE A 306 -4.45 -6.31 -12.86
C PHE A 306 -5.78 -6.32 -13.59
N LEU A 307 -5.94 -5.44 -14.59
CA LEU A 307 -7.21 -5.31 -15.31
C LEU A 307 -7.61 -6.63 -15.99
N LEU A 308 -6.63 -7.35 -16.53
CA LEU A 308 -6.85 -8.68 -17.12
C LEU A 308 -7.30 -9.72 -16.08
N ARG A 309 -6.78 -9.67 -14.85
CA ARG A 309 -7.25 -10.54 -13.76
C ARG A 309 -8.60 -10.09 -13.18
N LEU A 310 -8.89 -8.80 -13.24
CA LEU A 310 -10.15 -8.25 -12.77
C LEU A 310 -11.30 -8.69 -13.68
N GLU A 311 -11.09 -8.74 -15.00
CA GLU A 311 -12.05 -9.27 -15.99
C GLU A 311 -12.57 -10.67 -15.62
N GLU A 312 -11.67 -11.56 -15.21
CA GLU A 312 -12.00 -12.93 -14.80
C GLU A 312 -12.94 -12.97 -13.58
N ASN A 313 -12.76 -12.04 -12.63
CA ASN A 313 -13.65 -11.90 -11.49
C ASN A 313 -14.97 -11.20 -11.85
N LEU A 314 -15.00 -10.40 -12.93
CA LEU A 314 -16.16 -9.63 -13.37
C LEU A 314 -17.11 -10.45 -14.28
N SER A 315 -16.63 -11.53 -14.88
CA SER A 315 -17.39 -12.35 -15.85
C SER A 315 -18.63 -13.02 -15.27
N GLY A 316 -18.64 -13.31 -13.96
CA GLY A 316 -19.81 -13.85 -13.26
C GLY A 316 -20.89 -12.81 -12.93
N SER A 317 -20.60 -11.52 -13.10
CA SER A 317 -21.43 -10.41 -12.61
C SER A 317 -21.96 -9.47 -13.68
N LEU A 318 -21.21 -9.25 -14.76
CA LEU A 318 -21.57 -8.29 -15.81
C LEU A 318 -21.79 -8.98 -17.14
N PRO A 319 -22.92 -8.76 -17.83
CA PRO A 319 -23.18 -9.41 -19.12
C PRO A 319 -22.13 -9.05 -20.18
N LEU A 320 -21.58 -7.83 -20.15
CA LEU A 320 -20.50 -7.42 -21.04
C LEU A 320 -19.16 -8.09 -20.70
N ALA A 321 -18.85 -8.28 -19.41
CA ALA A 321 -17.67 -9.02 -18.99
C ALA A 321 -17.83 -10.53 -19.23
N ALA A 322 -19.04 -11.08 -19.10
CA ALA A 322 -19.36 -12.46 -19.45
C ALA A 322 -19.21 -12.70 -20.96
N ALA A 323 -19.67 -11.76 -21.78
CA ALA A 323 -19.50 -11.79 -23.24
C ALA A 323 -18.01 -11.68 -23.64
N LEU A 324 -17.24 -10.81 -22.97
CA LEU A 324 -15.79 -10.70 -23.16
C LEU A 324 -15.07 -11.98 -22.72
N HIS A 325 -15.40 -12.49 -21.54
CA HIS A 325 -14.80 -13.70 -20.98
C HIS A 325 -15.11 -14.94 -21.82
N THR A 326 -16.34 -15.08 -22.33
CA THR A 326 -16.70 -16.17 -23.24
C THR A 326 -16.02 -16.02 -24.61
N ALA A 327 -15.91 -14.80 -25.14
CA ALA A 327 -15.17 -14.53 -26.37
C ALA A 327 -13.65 -14.79 -26.22
N LEU A 328 -13.10 -14.50 -25.04
CA LEU A 328 -11.69 -14.67 -24.72
C LEU A 328 -11.36 -16.06 -24.13
N ALA A 329 -12.34 -16.86 -23.73
CA ALA A 329 -12.17 -18.20 -23.15
C ALA A 329 -11.17 -19.10 -23.89
N PRO A 330 -11.22 -19.25 -25.23
CA PRO A 330 -10.23 -20.06 -25.95
C PRO A 330 -8.80 -19.49 -25.91
N TRP A 331 -8.66 -18.19 -25.62
CA TRP A 331 -7.41 -17.46 -25.57
C TRP A 331 -7.01 -17.03 -24.15
N GLN A 332 -7.74 -17.42 -23.10
CA GLN A 332 -7.53 -16.94 -21.73
C GLN A 332 -6.14 -17.24 -21.20
N TRP A 333 -5.64 -18.45 -21.46
CA TRP A 333 -4.27 -18.83 -21.11
C TRP A 333 -3.23 -17.91 -21.77
N LEU A 334 -3.51 -17.45 -22.99
CA LEU A 334 -2.66 -16.55 -23.75
C LEU A 334 -2.79 -15.11 -23.22
N VAL A 335 -3.99 -14.66 -22.87
CA VAL A 335 -4.25 -13.33 -22.29
C VAL A 335 -3.61 -13.21 -20.89
N GLN A 336 -3.80 -14.18 -20.01
CA GLN A 336 -3.18 -14.23 -18.69
C GLN A 336 -1.66 -14.41 -18.80
N GLY A 337 -1.21 -15.27 -19.72
CA GLY A 337 0.20 -15.46 -20.03
C GLY A 337 0.84 -14.17 -20.56
N ALA A 338 0.17 -13.44 -21.44
CA ALA A 338 0.65 -12.18 -22.01
C ALA A 338 0.76 -11.08 -20.96
N GLY A 339 -0.22 -10.96 -20.05
CA GLY A 339 -0.13 -10.03 -18.91
C GLY A 339 1.10 -10.32 -18.04
N GLY A 340 1.27 -11.59 -17.65
CA GLY A 340 2.44 -12.04 -16.89
C GLY A 340 3.77 -11.79 -17.63
N LEU A 341 3.84 -12.12 -18.92
CA LEU A 341 5.02 -11.92 -19.75
C LEU A 341 5.35 -10.43 -19.93
N LEU A 342 4.35 -9.57 -20.11
CA LEU A 342 4.53 -8.12 -20.19
C LEU A 342 5.11 -7.57 -18.87
N PHE A 343 4.57 -8.01 -17.74
CA PHE A 343 5.11 -7.63 -16.44
C PHE A 343 6.54 -8.13 -16.23
N LEU A 344 6.84 -9.37 -16.60
CA LEU A 344 8.19 -9.93 -16.54
C LEU A 344 9.17 -9.19 -17.46
N ALA A 345 8.75 -8.82 -18.67
CA ALA A 345 9.55 -8.03 -19.61
C ALA A 345 9.84 -6.63 -19.05
N ALA A 346 8.83 -5.97 -18.46
CA ALA A 346 9.02 -4.67 -17.82
C ALA A 346 9.93 -4.76 -16.59
N LEU A 347 9.82 -5.83 -15.81
CA LEU A 347 10.71 -6.11 -14.67
C LEU A 347 12.13 -6.39 -15.14
N ALA A 348 12.33 -7.17 -16.20
CA ALA A 348 13.63 -7.43 -16.79
C ALA A 348 14.28 -6.14 -17.31
N ALA A 349 13.51 -5.25 -17.96
CA ALA A 349 13.97 -3.92 -18.37
C ALA A 349 14.36 -3.05 -17.17
N TYR A 350 13.61 -3.11 -16.08
CA TYR A 350 13.94 -2.46 -14.81
C TYR A 350 15.27 -2.96 -14.25
N VAL A 351 15.44 -4.29 -14.12
CA VAL A 351 16.66 -4.92 -13.61
C VAL A 351 17.85 -4.60 -14.51
N ALA A 352 17.71 -4.70 -15.83
CA ALA A 352 18.76 -4.34 -16.78
C ALA A 352 19.19 -2.88 -16.65
N CYS A 353 18.23 -1.97 -16.45
CA CYS A 353 18.52 -0.56 -16.19
C CYS A 353 19.30 -0.38 -14.88
N VAL A 354 18.86 -1.02 -13.79
CA VAL A 354 19.54 -1.03 -12.49
C VAL A 354 20.98 -1.56 -12.61
N VAL A 355 21.19 -2.69 -13.28
CA VAL A 355 22.52 -3.29 -13.52
C VAL A 355 23.40 -2.35 -14.35
N SER A 356 22.85 -1.71 -15.37
CA SER A 356 23.60 -0.74 -16.18
C SER A 356 24.05 0.47 -15.34
N LEU A 357 23.19 0.96 -14.45
CA LEU A 357 23.48 2.09 -13.56
C LEU A 357 24.49 1.71 -12.47
N THR A 358 24.44 0.50 -11.92
CA THR A 358 25.40 0.03 -10.91
C THR A 358 26.79 -0.19 -11.49
N ARG A 359 26.90 -0.72 -12.72
CA ARG A 359 28.19 -0.86 -13.41
C ARG A 359 28.80 0.52 -13.68
N ALA A 360 27.99 1.45 -14.13
CA ALA A 360 28.42 2.80 -14.49
C ALA A 360 28.70 3.73 -13.30
N SER A 361 28.43 3.30 -12.06
CA SER A 361 28.79 4.03 -10.83
C SER A 361 30.04 3.49 -10.14
N ARG A 362 30.56 2.34 -10.59
CA ARG A 362 31.85 1.77 -10.15
C ARG A 362 33.02 2.18 -11.04
N SER A 363 32.73 2.61 -12.27
CA SER A 363 33.65 3.28 -13.19
C SER A 363 33.69 4.77 -12.89
#